data_AF-A0A7Y6XLK3-F1
#
_entry.id   AF-A0A7Y6XLK3-F1
#
_cell.length_a   1.000
_cell.length_b   1.000
_cell.length_c   1.000
_cell.angle_alpha   90.00
_cell.angle_beta   90.00
_cell.angle_gamma   90.00
#
_symmetry.space_group_name_H-M   'P 1'
#
loop_
_entity.id
_entity.type
_entity.pdbx_description
1 polymer ?
#
loop_
_entity_poly.entity_id
_entity_poly.type
_entity_poly.pdbx_seq_one_letter_code
_entity_poly.pdbx_strand_id
1 'polypeptide(L)'
;MRIRWVAWAAMMALHFLAIAFLPKDLAPALAGSIYLPLMPLRALGLPVLSTAPSGGWAGPSVLGWVAVVLVWGLIWWGVAALVARFTHPGRRATPVA
;
A
#
# COMPACT_ATOMS: atom_id res chain seq x y z
N MET A 1 -2.33 -14.83 -21.03
CA MET A 1 -2.16 -15.38 -19.65
C MET A 1 -0.72 -15.41 -19.13
N ARG A 2 0.33 -15.42 -19.96
CA ARG A 2 1.74 -15.46 -19.48
C ARG A 2 2.24 -14.13 -18.88
N ILE A 3 1.86 -13.00 -19.48
CA ILE A 3 2.40 -11.68 -19.07
C ILE A 3 1.99 -11.26 -17.65
N ARG A 4 0.78 -11.63 -17.20
CA ARG A 4 0.32 -11.36 -15.82
C ARG A 4 1.17 -12.05 -14.76
N TRP A 5 1.63 -13.27 -15.04
CA TRP A 5 2.47 -14.04 -14.12
C TRP A 5 3.90 -13.50 -14.12
N VAL A 6 4.42 -13.09 -15.28
CA VAL A 6 5.73 -12.42 -15.39
C VAL A 6 5.73 -11.10 -14.63
N ALA A 7 4.71 -10.26 -14.82
CA ALA A 7 4.57 -8.99 -14.09
C ALA A 7 4.44 -9.20 -12.58
N TRP A 8 3.65 -10.21 -12.16
CA TRP A 8 3.52 -10.56 -10.75
C TRP A 8 4.84 -11.06 -10.15
N ALA A 9 5.56 -11.95 -10.84
CA ALA A 9 6.85 -12.45 -10.39
C ALA A 9 7.90 -11.33 -10.30
N ALA A 10 7.96 -10.43 -11.30
CA ALA A 10 8.85 -9.27 -11.27
C ALA A 10 8.52 -8.34 -10.10
N MET A 11 7.23 -8.08 -9.85
CA MET A 11 6.78 -7.28 -8.70
C MET A 11 7.18 -7.92 -7.37
N MET A 12 6.99 -9.24 -7.21
CA MET A 12 7.40 -9.97 -6.01
C MET A 12 8.91 -9.93 -5.81
N ALA A 13 9.70 -10.18 -6.87
CA ALA A 13 11.15 -10.10 -6.82
C ALA A 13 11.63 -8.72 -6.37
N LEU A 14 11.04 -7.63 -6.90
CA LEU A 14 11.35 -6.26 -6.48
C LEU A 14 11.01 -6.01 -5.00
N HIS A 15 9.90 -6.55 -4.49
CA HIS A 15 9.57 -6.44 -3.07
C HIS A 15 10.58 -7.18 -2.19
N PHE A 16 10.96 -8.40 -2.56
CA PHE A 16 12.00 -9.14 -1.84
C PHE A 16 13.34 -8.43 -1.86
N LEU A 17 13.73 -7.89 -3.02
CA LEU A 17 14.98 -7.14 -3.17
C LEU A 17 14.96 -5.87 -2.31
N ALA A 18 13.84 -5.16 -2.26
CA ALA A 18 13.66 -3.98 -1.42
C ALA A 18 13.78 -4.32 0.08
N ILE A 19 13.28 -5.47 0.52
CA ILE A 19 13.42 -5.93 1.91
C ILE A 19 14.87 -6.32 2.21
N ALA A 20 15.52 -7.07 1.32
CA ALA A 20 16.88 -7.57 1.52
C ALA A 20 17.95 -6.47 1.47
N PHE A 21 17.73 -5.45 0.66
CA PHE A 21 18.69 -4.35 0.43
C PHE A 21 18.10 -3.00 0.80
N LEU A 22 17.36 -2.94 1.91
CA LEU A 22 16.63 -1.73 2.31
C LEU A 22 17.60 -0.54 2.43
N PRO A 23 17.51 0.46 1.53
CA PRO A 23 18.36 1.63 1.62
C PRO A 23 18.00 2.39 2.90
N LYS A 24 19.00 2.64 3.75
CA LYS A 24 18.82 3.38 5.02
C LYS A 24 18.14 4.73 4.82
N ASP A 25 18.35 5.36 3.66
CA ASP A 25 17.80 6.66 3.32
C ASP A 25 16.28 6.61 3.04
N LEU A 26 15.72 5.41 2.78
CA LEU A 26 14.28 5.20 2.64
C LEU A 26 13.58 4.93 3.98
N ALA A 27 14.33 4.68 5.06
CA ALA A 27 13.73 4.38 6.36
C ALA A 27 12.73 5.45 6.85
N PRO A 28 12.98 6.77 6.72
CA PRO A 28 12.00 7.79 7.09
C PRO A 28 10.74 7.74 6.22
N ALA A 29 10.89 7.49 4.92
CA ALA A 29 9.76 7.40 3.99
C ALA A 29 8.88 6.17 4.28
N LEU A 30 9.49 5.04 4.61
CA LEU A 30 8.80 3.81 5.01
C LEU A 30 8.07 3.98 6.34
N ALA A 31 8.73 4.61 7.32
CA ALA A 31 8.10 4.96 8.58
C ALA A 31 6.90 5.89 8.34
N GLY A 32 7.07 6.95 7.54
CA GLY A 32 5.97 7.84 7.15
C GLY A 32 4.82 7.10 6.48
N SER A 33 5.11 6.22 5.52
CA SER A 33 4.12 5.40 4.81
C SER A 33 3.25 4.53 5.75
N ILE A 34 3.80 4.10 6.89
CA ILE A 34 3.11 3.29 7.89
C ILE A 34 2.40 4.17 8.92
N TYR A 35 3.10 5.16 9.49
CA TYR A 35 2.59 5.93 10.62
C TYR A 35 1.63 7.05 10.21
N LEU A 36 1.82 7.68 9.05
CA LEU A 36 0.96 8.77 8.56
C LEU A 36 -0.52 8.34 8.43
N PRO A 37 -0.88 7.20 7.82
CA PRO A 37 -2.28 6.76 7.77
C PRO A 37 -2.84 6.37 9.14
N LEU A 38 -1.98 6.03 10.12
CA LEU A 38 -2.40 5.68 11.47
C LEU A 38 -2.59 6.88 12.38
N MET A 39 -1.94 8.02 12.09
CA MET A 39 -2.02 9.22 12.93
C MET A 39 -3.46 9.73 13.13
N PRO A 40 -4.31 9.85 12.09
CA PRO A 40 -5.71 10.27 12.29
C PRO A 40 -6.49 9.27 13.14
N LEU A 41 -6.30 7.96 12.93
CA LEU A 41 -6.99 6.92 13.66
C LEU A 41 -6.59 6.91 15.14
N ARG A 42 -5.30 7.11 15.41
CA ARG A 42 -4.78 7.31 16.77
C ARG A 42 -5.36 8.57 17.40
N ALA A 43 -5.46 9.68 16.66
CA ALA A 43 -6.03 10.93 17.16
C ALA A 43 -7.52 10.77 17.53
N LEU A 44 -8.24 9.86 16.87
CA LEU A 44 -9.61 9.46 17.20
C LEU A 44 -9.70 8.48 18.39
N GLY A 45 -8.58 8.13 19.03
CA GLY A 45 -8.53 7.22 20.17
C GLY A 45 -8.55 5.74 19.82
N LEU A 46 -8.38 5.36 18.54
CA LEU A 46 -8.34 3.96 18.14
C LEU A 46 -7.00 3.30 18.55
N PRO A 47 -7.02 2.04 19.02
CA PRO A 47 -5.83 1.31 19.47
C PRO A 47 -5.02 0.75 18.28
N VAL A 48 -4.59 1.63 17.38
CA VAL A 48 -3.85 1.28 16.16
C VAL A 48 -2.34 1.10 16.37
N LEU A 49 -1.82 1.45 17.54
CA LEU A 49 -0.43 1.23 17.94
C LEU A 49 -0.35 0.25 19.11
N SER A 50 0.71 -0.56 19.17
CA SER A 50 0.99 -1.47 20.28
C SER A 50 1.63 -0.74 21.47
N THR A 51 1.71 -1.42 22.62
CA THR A 51 2.50 -0.95 23.75
C THR A 51 3.99 -1.10 23.44
N ALA A 52 4.76 -0.01 23.60
CA ALA A 52 6.21 -0.05 23.48
C ALA A 52 6.85 -0.29 24.87
N PRO A 53 7.88 -1.16 24.98
CA PRO A 53 8.79 -1.13 26.11
C PRO A 53 9.41 0.27 26.25
N SER A 54 9.66 0.71 27.49
CA SER A 54 10.07 2.09 27.79
C SER A 54 11.25 2.54 26.93
N GLY A 55 11.04 3.60 26.15
CA GLY A 55 12.04 4.23 25.26
C GLY A 55 11.93 3.86 23.77
N GLY A 56 11.09 2.89 23.40
CA GLY A 56 10.85 2.50 22.01
C GLY A 56 9.72 3.26 21.32
N TRP A 57 9.72 3.27 19.98
CA TRP A 57 8.56 3.66 19.20
C TRP A 57 7.53 2.54 19.22
N ALA A 58 6.27 2.89 19.48
CA ALA A 58 5.17 1.94 19.38
C ALA A 58 5.01 1.47 17.93
N GLY A 59 5.10 0.16 17.72
CA GLY A 59 4.79 -0.45 16.44
C GLY A 59 3.29 -0.38 16.14
N PRO A 60 2.86 -0.62 14.90
CA PRO A 60 1.44 -0.82 14.61
C PRO A 60 0.90 -2.06 15.34
N SER A 61 -0.31 -1.94 15.90
CA SER A 61 -1.06 -3.10 16.39
C SER A 61 -1.59 -3.93 15.20
N VAL A 62 -2.24 -5.08 15.47
CA VAL A 62 -2.93 -5.84 14.42
C VAL A 62 -3.96 -4.96 13.69
N LEU A 63 -4.74 -4.16 14.44
CA LEU A 63 -5.68 -3.20 13.85
C LEU A 63 -4.95 -2.12 13.03
N GLY A 64 -3.80 -1.65 13.51
CA GLY A 64 -2.96 -0.72 12.75
C GLY A 64 -2.51 -1.31 11.42
N TRP A 65 -2.00 -2.53 11.40
CA TRP A 65 -1.61 -3.20 10.15
C TRP A 65 -2.78 -3.38 9.20
N VAL A 66 -3.96 -3.78 9.71
CA VAL A 66 -5.18 -3.85 8.90
C VAL A 66 -5.51 -2.49 8.28
N ALA A 67 -5.47 -1.42 9.06
CA ALA A 67 -5.74 -0.07 8.57
C ALA A 67 -4.73 0.37 7.49
N VAL A 68 -3.43 0.11 7.69
CA VAL A 68 -2.38 0.39 6.69
C VAL A 68 -2.67 -0.34 5.38
N VAL A 69 -2.99 -1.64 5.44
CA VAL A 69 -3.31 -2.45 4.26
C VAL A 69 -4.56 -1.92 3.55
N LEU A 70 -5.61 -1.56 4.29
CA LEU A 70 -6.84 -1.03 3.71
C LEU A 70 -6.62 0.32 3.03
N VAL A 71 -5.88 1.24 3.68
CA VAL A 71 -5.58 2.56 3.12
C VAL A 71 -4.73 2.43 1.86
N TRP A 72 -3.65 1.66 1.90
CA TRP A 72 -2.80 1.44 0.72
C TRP A 72 -3.51 0.67 -0.38
N GLY A 73 -4.32 -0.32 -0.02
CA GLY A 73 -5.15 -1.07 -0.96
C GLY A 73 -6.13 -0.15 -1.69
N LEU A 74 -6.77 0.78 -0.97
CA LEU A 74 -7.67 1.78 -1.56
C LEU A 74 -6.92 2.74 -2.49
N ILE A 75 -5.76 3.24 -2.07
CA ILE A 75 -4.92 4.14 -2.89
C ILE A 75 -4.52 3.44 -4.19
N TRP A 76 -3.96 2.23 -4.12
CA TRP A 76 -3.50 1.51 -5.30
C TRP A 76 -4.64 0.99 -6.17
N TRP A 77 -5.79 0.65 -5.58
CA TRP A 77 -6.99 0.37 -6.35
C TRP A 77 -7.43 1.61 -7.14
N GLY A 78 -7.41 2.80 -6.52
CA GLY A 78 -7.66 4.07 -7.20
C GLY A 78 -6.69 4.32 -8.37
N VAL A 79 -5.39 4.09 -8.16
CA VAL A 79 -4.38 4.20 -9.23
C VAL A 79 -4.63 3.18 -10.34
N ALA A 80 -4.97 1.93 -10.02
CA ALA A 80 -5.26 0.90 -11.02
C ALA A 80 -6.52 1.24 -11.83
N ALA A 81 -7.58 1.72 -11.18
CA ALA A 81 -8.80 2.18 -11.85
C ALA A 81 -8.54 3.39 -12.76
N LEU A 82 -7.69 4.32 -12.29
CA LEU A 82 -7.18 5.48 -13.02
C LEU A 82 -6.36 5.09 -14.26
N VAL A 83 -5.48 4.09 -14.15
CA VAL A 83 -4.72 3.60 -15.30
C VAL A 83 -5.64 2.88 -16.27
N ALA A 84 -6.53 2.01 -15.77
CA ALA A 84 -7.45 1.23 -16.58
C ALA A 84 -8.37 2.11 -17.46
N ARG A 85 -8.84 3.25 -16.95
CA ARG A 85 -9.64 4.20 -17.75
C ARG A 85 -8.87 4.81 -18.92
N PHE A 86 -7.55 4.96 -18.81
CA PHE A 86 -6.71 5.51 -19.87
C PHE A 86 -6.15 4.45 -20.81
N THR A 87 -5.96 3.21 -20.34
CA THR A 87 -5.48 2.10 -21.17
C THR A 87 -6.59 1.31 -21.85
N HIS A 88 -7.86 1.50 -21.45
CA HIS A 88 -9.03 0.97 -22.15
C HIS A 88 -10.01 2.06 -22.61
N PRO A 89 -9.65 2.94 -23.56
CA PRO A 89 -10.58 3.98 -24.06
C PRO A 89 -11.75 3.42 -24.91
N GLY A 90 -11.67 2.17 -25.38
CA GLY A 90 -12.38 1.72 -26.59
C GLY A 90 -13.64 0.84 -26.43
N ARG A 91 -14.27 0.70 -25.26
CA ARG A 91 -15.52 -0.10 -25.11
C ARG A 91 -16.80 0.75 -25.08
N ARG A 92 -16.84 1.87 -25.81
CA ARG A 92 -18.08 2.64 -26.04
C ARG A 92 -18.17 3.12 -27.49
N ALA A 93 -18.49 2.20 -28.39
CA ALA A 93 -19.11 2.41 -29.71
C ALA A 93 -19.64 1.02 -30.09
N THR A 94 -20.89 0.74 -30.42
CA THR A 94 -22.10 1.49 -30.81
C THR A 94 -23.25 0.48 -30.68
N PRO A 95 -24.45 0.80 -30.16
CA PRO A 95 -25.62 0.01 -30.52
C PRO A 95 -25.83 0.20 -32.02
N VAL A 96 -25.71 -0.88 -32.79
CA VAL A 96 -26.19 -0.91 -34.17
C VAL A 96 -27.70 -0.70 -34.10
N ALA A 97 -28.18 0.20 -34.96
CA ALA A 97 -29.57 0.65 -35.07
C ALA A 97 -30.58 -0.50 -35.23
#